data_AF-K0CDG2-F1
#
_entry.id   AF-K0CDG2-F1
#
_cell.length_a   1.000
_cell.length_b   1.000
_cell.length_c   1.000
_cell.angle_alpha   90.00
_cell.angle_beta   90.00
_cell.angle_gamma   90.00
#
_symmetry.space_group_name_H-M   'P 1'
#
loop_
_entity.id
_entity.type
_entity.pdbx_description
1 polymer ?
#
loop_
_entity_poly.entity_id
_entity_poly.type
_entity_poly.pdbx_seq_one_letter_code
_entity_poly.pdbx_strand_id
1 'polypeptide(L)'
;MIRILHVSASTREASSRSRIAADMVLARLRESHPDQSIVERDLAARPLPHPDVGFVEATALPPKARTEQHAHSLALSENLIRELELSDLLLISTPMHNFTVPSVLKAWVDHVVRPYRTFQLSPEGKIGLLRPQPVLVISACGGGFMDDMPGETPRTTGKQKDFLTSYLRYVLAVIGLTQVQVLRLEHQNAPSAGDITDEINSWADQVLDQLEL
;
A
#
# COMPACT_ATOMS: atom_id res chain seq x y z
N MET A 1 -20.83 0.76 -9.84
CA MET A 1 -20.36 0.80 -8.44
C MET A 1 -18.95 0.28 -8.43
N ILE A 2 -17.98 1.11 -8.04
CA ILE A 2 -16.58 0.68 -7.85
C ILE A 2 -16.37 0.25 -6.40
N ARG A 3 -15.49 -0.71 -6.18
CA ARG A 3 -15.08 -1.16 -4.84
C ARG A 3 -13.66 -0.75 -4.55
N ILE A 4 -13.49 0.08 -3.54
CA ILE A 4 -12.19 0.57 -3.11
C ILE A 4 -11.77 -0.21 -1.86
N LEU A 5 -10.57 -0.81 -1.89
CA LEU A 5 -9.91 -1.27 -0.68
C LEU A 5 -8.99 -0.16 -0.18
N HIS A 6 -9.31 0.44 0.97
CA HIS A 6 -8.46 1.43 1.61
C HIS A 6 -7.67 0.77 2.74
N VAL A 7 -6.35 0.64 2.55
CA VAL A 7 -5.40 0.13 3.54
C VAL A 7 -4.69 1.33 4.17
N SER A 8 -4.92 1.55 5.47
CA SER A 8 -4.34 2.68 6.21
C SER A 8 -3.40 2.22 7.33
N ALA A 9 -2.27 2.90 7.49
CA ALA A 9 -1.19 2.47 8.40
C ALA A 9 -0.75 3.51 9.44
N SER A 10 -1.36 4.70 9.45
CA SER A 10 -0.94 5.77 10.35
C SER A 10 -1.55 5.63 11.75
N THR A 11 -0.71 5.70 12.79
CA THR A 11 -1.12 5.75 14.21
C THR A 11 -1.56 7.14 14.67
N ARG A 12 -1.43 8.18 13.82
CA ARG A 12 -1.74 9.57 14.18
C ARG A 12 -3.23 9.92 14.10
N GLU A 13 -4.11 8.94 13.91
CA GLU A 13 -5.58 9.07 13.83
C GLU A 13 -6.00 10.32 13.04
N ALA A 14 -6.81 11.21 13.62
CA ALA A 14 -7.32 12.43 12.97
C ALA A 14 -6.25 13.45 12.57
N SER A 15 -5.06 13.40 13.19
CA SER A 15 -3.94 14.29 12.83
C SER A 15 -3.03 13.71 11.72
N SER A 16 -3.39 12.54 11.20
CA SER A 16 -2.62 11.88 10.14
C SER A 16 -2.79 12.57 8.79
N ARG A 17 -1.71 13.20 8.32
CA ARG A 17 -1.66 13.83 6.99
C ARG A 17 -1.94 12.86 5.84
N SER A 18 -1.47 11.61 5.94
CA SER A 18 -1.77 10.59 4.93
C SER A 18 -3.25 10.17 4.92
N ARG A 19 -3.92 10.13 6.09
CA ARG A 19 -5.35 9.81 6.16
C ARG A 19 -6.22 10.96 5.67
N ILE A 20 -5.91 12.19 6.08
CA ILE A 20 -6.60 13.39 5.58
C ILE A 20 -6.55 13.44 4.06
N ALA A 21 -5.37 13.23 3.47
CA ALA A 21 -5.23 13.19 2.02
C ALA A 21 -5.98 12.03 1.36
N ALA A 22 -6.02 10.85 1.99
CA ALA A 22 -6.82 9.73 1.51
C ALA A 22 -8.32 10.05 1.51
N ASP A 23 -8.84 10.67 2.57
CA ASP A 23 -10.23 11.07 2.66
C ASP A 23 -10.60 12.09 1.56
N MET A 24 -9.71 13.03 1.27
CA MET A 24 -9.88 13.99 0.18
C MET A 24 -9.89 13.33 -1.20
N VAL A 25 -8.97 12.40 -1.45
CA VAL A 25 -8.93 11.62 -2.70
C VAL A 25 -10.20 10.77 -2.85
N LEU A 26 -10.65 10.11 -1.77
CA LEU A 26 -11.90 9.35 -1.76
C LEU A 26 -13.13 10.24 -1.96
N ALA A 27 -13.12 11.47 -1.45
CA ALA A 27 -14.17 12.45 -1.69
C ALA A 27 -14.21 12.87 -3.17
N ARG A 28 -13.05 13.15 -3.78
CA ARG A 28 -12.93 13.49 -5.20
C ARG A 28 -13.40 12.33 -6.09
N LEU A 29 -13.00 11.08 -5.79
CA LEU A 29 -13.48 9.89 -6.50
C LEU A 29 -15.01 9.72 -6.42
N ARG A 30 -15.64 10.13 -5.31
CA ARG A 30 -17.11 10.05 -5.16
C ARG A 30 -17.85 10.98 -6.12
N GLU A 31 -17.21 12.05 -6.59
CA GLU A 31 -17.84 12.99 -7.54
C GLU A 31 -18.10 12.33 -8.90
N SER A 32 -17.18 11.49 -9.38
CA SER A 32 -17.33 10.70 -10.61
C SER A 32 -17.95 9.31 -10.37
N HIS A 33 -17.80 8.76 -9.17
CA HIS A 33 -18.32 7.45 -8.77
C HIS A 33 -19.17 7.55 -7.49
N PRO A 34 -20.39 8.12 -7.56
CA PRO A 34 -21.23 8.37 -6.38
C PRO A 34 -21.60 7.10 -5.61
N ASP A 35 -21.71 5.97 -6.30
CA ASP A 35 -22.03 4.66 -5.72
C ASP A 35 -20.78 3.89 -5.24
N GLN A 36 -19.62 4.54 -5.07
CA GLN A 36 -18.43 3.84 -4.60
C GLN A 36 -18.64 3.19 -3.24
N SER A 37 -18.13 1.95 -3.09
CA SER A 37 -18.09 1.25 -1.82
C SER A 37 -16.65 1.19 -1.32
N ILE A 38 -16.45 1.39 -0.01
CA ILE A 38 -15.11 1.41 0.59
C ILE A 38 -15.01 0.29 1.63
N VAL A 39 -14.02 -0.57 1.46
CA VAL A 39 -13.59 -1.55 2.47
C VAL A 39 -12.40 -0.96 3.21
N GLU A 40 -12.61 -0.67 4.49
CA GLU A 40 -11.60 -0.03 5.34
C GLU A 40 -10.74 -1.06 6.09
N ARG A 41 -9.43 -1.03 5.85
CA ARG A 41 -8.41 -1.85 6.50
C ARG A 41 -7.45 -0.95 7.28
N ASP A 42 -7.87 -0.57 8.48
CA ASP A 42 -7.05 0.20 9.41
C ASP A 42 -6.06 -0.70 10.17
N LEU A 43 -4.80 -0.72 9.71
CA LEU A 43 -3.73 -1.54 10.26
C LEU A 43 -3.15 -0.97 11.56
N ALA A 44 -3.37 0.31 11.86
CA ALA A 44 -2.94 0.90 13.11
C ALA A 44 -3.94 0.58 14.24
N ALA A 45 -5.24 0.70 13.95
CA ALA A 45 -6.30 0.39 14.91
C ALA A 45 -6.50 -1.12 15.09
N ARG A 46 -6.32 -1.91 14.03
CA ARG A 46 -6.47 -3.37 14.02
C ARG A 46 -5.23 -4.03 13.40
N PRO A 47 -4.09 -4.05 14.14
CA PRO A 47 -2.86 -4.63 13.62
C PRO A 47 -3.02 -6.11 13.33
N LEU A 48 -2.37 -6.56 12.27
CA LEU A 48 -2.35 -7.97 11.89
C LEU A 48 -1.26 -8.70 12.68
N PRO A 49 -1.47 -9.98 13.03
CA PRO A 49 -0.40 -10.81 13.56
C PRO A 49 0.70 -10.94 12.50
N HIS A 50 1.95 -11.01 12.95
CA HIS A 50 3.07 -11.37 12.07
C HIS A 50 2.92 -12.82 11.60
N PRO A 51 3.45 -13.16 10.41
CA PRO A 51 3.60 -14.55 9.99
C PRO A 51 4.29 -15.39 11.07
N ASP A 52 3.64 -16.47 11.49
CA ASP A 52 4.19 -17.42 12.45
C ASP A 52 4.75 -18.67 11.75
N VAL A 53 5.22 -19.65 12.54
CA VAL A 53 5.78 -20.90 12.02
C VAL A 53 4.76 -21.64 11.14
N GLY A 54 3.49 -21.72 11.58
CA GLY A 54 2.45 -22.42 10.85
C GLY A 54 2.12 -21.76 9.51
N PHE A 55 2.15 -20.42 9.44
CA PHE A 55 2.01 -19.68 8.20
C PHE A 55 3.18 -19.98 7.24
N VAL A 56 4.43 -19.93 7.75
CA VAL A 56 5.62 -20.16 6.93
C VAL A 56 5.63 -21.59 6.37
N GLU A 57 5.33 -22.59 7.20
CA GLU A 57 5.22 -23.99 6.77
C GLU A 57 4.12 -24.17 5.70
N ALA A 58 2.94 -23.57 5.91
CA ALA A 58 1.82 -23.69 4.99
C ALA A 58 2.09 -23.01 3.63
N THR A 59 2.77 -21.85 3.62
CA THR A 59 3.10 -21.11 2.40
C THR A 59 4.19 -21.78 1.57
N ALA A 60 5.10 -22.54 2.19
CA ALA A 60 6.13 -23.31 1.50
C ALA A 60 5.56 -24.49 0.68
N LEU A 61 4.33 -24.93 0.99
CA LEU A 61 3.69 -26.07 0.33
C LEU A 61 2.80 -25.63 -0.84
N PRO A 62 2.80 -26.38 -1.96
CA PRO A 62 1.81 -26.20 -3.02
C PRO A 62 0.41 -26.56 -2.50
N PRO A 63 -0.68 -25.98 -3.06
CA PRO A 63 -2.04 -26.17 -2.55
C PRO A 63 -2.46 -27.63 -2.35
N LYS A 64 -2.06 -28.54 -3.26
CA LYS A 64 -2.39 -29.97 -3.20
C LYS A 64 -1.72 -30.73 -2.03
N ALA A 65 -0.69 -30.15 -1.41
CA ALA A 65 0.02 -30.74 -0.27
C ALA A 65 -0.39 -30.12 1.08
N ARG A 66 -1.37 -29.21 1.09
CA ARG A 66 -1.82 -28.54 2.31
C ARG A 66 -2.85 -29.40 3.06
N THR A 67 -2.71 -29.45 4.38
CA THR A 67 -3.67 -30.08 5.29
C THR A 67 -4.72 -29.05 5.73
N GLU A 68 -5.75 -29.49 6.46
CA GLU A 68 -6.72 -28.58 7.08
C GLU A 68 -6.05 -27.60 8.06
N GLN A 69 -5.04 -28.06 8.81
CA GLN A 69 -4.27 -27.19 9.71
C GLN A 69 -3.52 -26.10 8.92
N HIS A 70 -2.92 -26.44 7.78
CA HIS A 70 -2.29 -25.44 6.90
C HIS A 70 -3.32 -24.44 6.35
N ALA A 71 -4.51 -24.91 5.97
CA ALA A 71 -5.59 -24.03 5.53
C ALA A 71 -6.04 -23.06 6.65
N HIS A 72 -6.11 -23.55 7.89
CA HIS A 72 -6.42 -22.71 9.05
C HIS A 72 -5.37 -21.62 9.28
N SER A 73 -4.07 -21.97 9.23
CA SER A 73 -2.97 -21.00 9.35
C SER A 73 -2.99 -19.92 8.26
N LEU A 74 -3.55 -20.22 7.08
CA LEU A 74 -3.65 -19.29 5.96
C LEU A 74 -4.97 -18.50 5.90
N ALA A 75 -5.94 -18.80 6.77
CA ALA A 75 -7.30 -18.26 6.66
C ALA A 75 -7.35 -16.72 6.69
N LEU A 76 -6.55 -16.08 7.56
CA LEU A 76 -6.45 -14.62 7.61
C LEU A 76 -5.90 -14.06 6.30
N SER A 77 -4.80 -14.63 5.80
CA SER A 77 -4.18 -14.23 4.54
C SER A 77 -5.12 -14.43 3.35
N GLU A 78 -5.92 -15.52 3.32
CA GLU A 78 -6.95 -15.70 2.29
C GLU A 78 -7.99 -14.58 2.30
N ASN A 79 -8.41 -14.13 3.48
CA ASN A 79 -9.39 -13.06 3.59
C ASN A 79 -8.80 -11.73 3.10
N LEU A 80 -7.56 -11.42 3.46
CA LEU A 80 -6.86 -10.21 3.01
C LEU A 80 -6.60 -10.21 1.50
N ILE A 81 -6.26 -11.36 0.92
CA ILE A 81 -6.09 -11.51 -0.53
C ILE A 81 -7.44 -11.36 -1.25
N ARG A 82 -8.53 -11.91 -0.69
CA ARG A 82 -9.87 -11.72 -1.26
C ARG A 82 -10.33 -10.27 -1.25
N GLU A 83 -9.93 -9.47 -0.26
CA GLU A 83 -10.20 -8.04 -0.26
C GLU A 83 -9.55 -7.33 -1.46
N LEU A 84 -8.33 -7.73 -1.84
CA LEU A 84 -7.64 -7.23 -3.03
C LEU A 84 -8.29 -7.71 -4.33
N GLU A 85 -8.71 -8.98 -4.39
CA GLU A 85 -9.33 -9.54 -5.60
C GLU A 85 -10.71 -8.94 -5.89
N LEU A 86 -11.43 -8.53 -4.84
CA LEU A 86 -12.76 -7.95 -4.93
C LEU A 86 -12.73 -6.42 -5.14
N SER A 87 -11.58 -5.77 -5.01
CA SER A 87 -11.47 -4.34 -5.29
C SER A 87 -11.33 -4.07 -6.79
N ASP A 88 -11.74 -2.88 -7.17
CA ASP A 88 -11.43 -2.25 -8.46
C ASP A 88 -10.28 -1.25 -8.31
N LEU A 89 -10.06 -0.73 -7.08
CA LEU A 89 -8.99 0.19 -6.75
C LEU A 89 -8.41 -0.14 -5.37
N LEU A 90 -7.08 -0.17 -5.28
CA LEU A 90 -6.36 -0.25 -4.01
C LEU A 90 -5.84 1.15 -3.64
N LEU A 91 -6.26 1.67 -2.49
CA LEU A 91 -5.72 2.89 -1.90
C LEU A 91 -4.89 2.53 -0.67
N ILE A 92 -3.61 2.88 -0.66
CA ILE A 92 -2.72 2.72 0.50
C ILE A 92 -2.39 4.11 1.05
N SER A 93 -2.78 4.39 2.30
CA SER A 93 -2.40 5.61 3.01
C SER A 93 -1.46 5.30 4.17
N THR A 94 -0.25 5.85 4.14
CA THR A 94 0.80 5.47 5.08
C THR A 94 1.72 6.62 5.46
N PRO A 95 2.15 6.72 6.73
CA PRO A 95 3.34 7.50 7.06
C PRO A 95 4.59 6.74 6.58
N MET A 96 5.70 7.46 6.47
CA MET A 96 7.03 6.86 6.38
C MET A 96 7.65 6.72 7.78
N HIS A 97 8.04 5.51 8.17
CA HIS A 97 8.75 5.23 9.41
C HIS A 97 10.16 4.72 9.09
N ASN A 98 11.19 5.41 9.58
CA ASN A 98 12.59 5.03 9.37
C ASN A 98 12.89 4.70 7.90
N PHE A 99 12.53 5.63 7.01
CA PHE A 99 12.77 5.58 5.56
C PHE A 99 11.92 4.57 4.77
N THR A 100 11.08 3.75 5.41
CA THR A 100 10.29 2.72 4.74
C THR A 100 8.86 2.61 5.29
N VAL A 101 8.12 1.59 4.86
CA VAL A 101 6.76 1.29 5.33
C VAL A 101 6.73 1.00 6.85
N PRO A 102 5.66 1.38 7.56
CA PRO A 102 5.46 0.98 8.95
C PRO A 102 5.39 -0.54 9.10
N SER A 103 5.79 -1.05 10.28
CA SER A 103 5.76 -2.49 10.57
C SER A 103 4.38 -3.13 10.39
N VAL A 104 3.30 -2.40 10.72
CA VAL A 104 1.92 -2.86 10.52
C VAL A 104 1.56 -3.01 9.04
N LEU A 105 2.04 -2.11 8.18
CA LEU A 105 1.87 -2.22 6.73
C LEU A 105 2.72 -3.38 6.17
N LYS A 106 3.95 -3.55 6.69
CA LYS A 106 4.79 -4.69 6.32
C LYS A 106 4.13 -6.03 6.67
N ALA A 107 3.47 -6.14 7.83
CA ALA A 107 2.72 -7.34 8.20
C ALA A 107 1.58 -7.62 7.21
N TRP A 108 0.84 -6.59 6.75
CA TRP A 108 -0.16 -6.76 5.70
C TRP A 108 0.45 -7.25 4.39
N VAL A 109 1.58 -6.66 3.96
CA VAL A 109 2.31 -7.10 2.76
C VAL A 109 2.70 -8.58 2.88
N ASP A 110 3.19 -9.01 4.04
CA ASP A 110 3.58 -10.40 4.28
C ASP A 110 2.42 -11.39 4.17
N HIS A 111 1.19 -10.96 4.47
CA HIS A 111 0.01 -11.79 4.29
C HIS A 111 -0.48 -11.86 2.85
N VAL A 112 -0.36 -10.77 2.07
CA VAL A 112 -0.93 -10.72 0.71
C VAL A 112 0.03 -11.12 -0.41
N VAL A 113 1.33 -11.09 -0.15
CA VAL A 113 2.37 -11.53 -1.11
C VAL A 113 2.68 -12.99 -0.87
N ARG A 114 1.88 -13.88 -1.47
CA ARG A 114 1.87 -15.30 -1.13
C ARG A 114 2.13 -16.19 -2.34
N PRO A 115 3.15 -17.08 -2.27
CA PRO A 115 3.43 -18.02 -3.35
C PRO A 115 2.24 -18.98 -3.53
N TYR A 116 2.03 -19.38 -4.78
CA TYR A 116 0.92 -20.24 -5.20
C TYR A 116 -0.46 -19.61 -4.97
N ARG A 117 -0.56 -18.30 -4.71
CA ARG A 117 -1.83 -17.58 -4.60
C ARG A 117 -1.83 -16.24 -5.33
N THR A 118 -0.99 -15.30 -4.94
CA THR A 118 -0.93 -13.97 -5.57
C THR A 118 0.27 -13.83 -6.49
N PHE A 119 1.24 -14.73 -6.40
CA PHE A 119 2.24 -14.94 -7.43
C PHE A 119 2.61 -16.43 -7.54
N GLN A 120 3.21 -16.81 -8.66
CA GLN A 120 3.85 -18.11 -8.86
C GLN A 120 5.30 -17.95 -9.31
N LEU A 121 6.11 -19.00 -9.12
CA LEU A 121 7.48 -19.06 -9.60
C LEU A 121 7.51 -19.67 -11.00
N SER A 122 8.26 -19.06 -11.91
CA SER A 122 8.63 -19.60 -13.23
C SER A 122 10.16 -19.50 -13.41
N PRO A 123 10.73 -20.15 -14.46
CA PRO A 123 12.15 -19.98 -14.78
C PRO A 123 12.57 -18.52 -15.02
N GLU A 124 11.64 -17.67 -15.46
CA GLU A 124 11.85 -16.25 -15.75
C GLU A 124 11.68 -15.34 -14.52
N GLY A 125 11.18 -15.88 -13.40
CA GLY A 125 11.04 -15.16 -12.14
C GLY A 125 9.67 -15.33 -11.48
N LYS A 126 9.22 -14.30 -10.76
CA LYS A 126 7.89 -14.29 -10.11
C LYS A 126 6.86 -13.72 -11.07
N ILE A 127 5.79 -14.46 -11.32
CA ILE A 127 4.64 -14.03 -12.14
C ILE A 127 3.48 -13.70 -11.21
N GLY A 128 3.02 -12.44 -11.25
CA GLY A 128 1.84 -11.99 -10.51
C GLY A 128 0.55 -12.65 -11.03
N LEU A 129 -0.37 -12.95 -10.11
CA LEU A 129 -1.63 -13.66 -10.41
C LEU A 129 -2.87 -12.80 -10.18
N LEU A 130 -2.74 -11.63 -9.56
CA LEU A 130 -3.88 -10.72 -9.40
C LEU A 130 -4.22 -10.05 -10.73
N ARG A 131 -5.51 -9.76 -10.92
CA ARG A 131 -5.99 -8.95 -12.04
C ARG A 131 -5.34 -7.56 -11.94
N PRO A 132 -4.92 -6.95 -13.07
CA PRO A 132 -4.53 -5.55 -13.09
C PRO A 132 -5.64 -4.66 -12.52
N GLN A 133 -5.27 -3.78 -11.61
CA GLN A 133 -6.12 -2.72 -11.07
C GLN A 133 -5.26 -1.51 -10.69
N PRO A 134 -5.81 -0.29 -10.75
CA PRO A 134 -5.12 0.90 -10.28
C PRO A 134 -4.80 0.82 -8.79
N VAL A 135 -3.59 1.27 -8.45
CA VAL A 135 -3.15 1.43 -7.06
C VAL A 135 -2.76 2.89 -6.82
N LEU A 136 -3.38 3.49 -5.82
CA LEU A 136 -3.02 4.82 -5.32
C LEU A 136 -2.26 4.66 -4.01
N VAL A 137 -1.09 5.28 -3.91
CA VAL A 137 -0.29 5.30 -2.68
C VAL A 137 -0.15 6.74 -2.22
N ILE A 138 -0.61 7.04 -1.01
CA ILE A 138 -0.46 8.34 -0.36
C ILE A 138 0.52 8.16 0.80
N SER A 139 1.70 8.76 0.65
CA SER A 139 2.76 8.71 1.64
C SER A 139 2.92 10.08 2.31
N ALA A 140 2.92 10.11 3.65
CA ALA A 140 3.27 11.32 4.41
C ALA A 140 4.62 11.16 5.09
N CYS A 141 5.53 12.11 4.85
CA CYS A 141 6.86 12.09 5.43
C CYS A 141 7.27 13.44 6.06
N GLY A 142 8.03 13.35 7.14
CA GLY A 142 8.56 14.53 7.83
C GLY A 142 9.71 15.23 7.11
N GLY A 143 10.51 14.50 6.33
CA GLY A 143 11.64 15.03 5.56
C GLY A 143 11.31 15.21 4.08
N GLY A 144 12.22 15.85 3.35
CA GLY A 144 12.18 15.91 1.88
C GLY A 144 13.06 14.84 1.23
N PHE A 145 12.80 14.48 -0.02
CA PHE A 145 13.55 13.45 -0.75
C PHE A 145 14.73 14.01 -1.55
N MET A 146 15.85 13.27 -1.54
CA MET A 146 17.02 13.55 -2.39
C MET A 146 16.84 12.92 -3.78
N ASP A 147 17.53 13.49 -4.77
CA ASP A 147 17.72 12.84 -6.06
C ASP A 147 18.76 11.71 -5.92
N ASP A 148 18.70 10.69 -6.77
CA ASP A 148 19.60 9.53 -6.71
C ASP A 148 21.00 9.88 -7.28
N MET A 149 21.73 10.75 -6.58
CA MET A 149 23.08 11.17 -6.94
C MET A 149 24.16 10.42 -6.12
N PRO A 150 25.23 9.90 -6.75
CA PRO A 150 26.29 9.20 -6.05
C PRO A 150 26.97 10.05 -4.96
N GLY A 151 27.12 9.50 -3.76
CA GLY A 151 27.84 10.15 -2.65
C GLY A 151 26.98 11.06 -1.76
N GLU A 152 25.72 11.31 -2.12
CA GLU A 152 24.79 12.03 -1.26
C GLU A 152 24.33 11.16 -0.09
N THR A 153 24.26 11.76 1.10
CA THR A 153 23.73 11.15 2.31
C THR A 153 22.81 12.15 3.01
N PRO A 154 21.96 11.71 3.96
CA PRO A 154 21.19 12.65 4.77
C PRO A 154 22.05 13.70 5.49
N ARG A 155 23.33 13.38 5.75
CA ARG A 155 24.28 14.33 6.34
C ARG A 155 24.72 15.43 5.37
N THR A 156 24.74 15.17 4.06
CA THR A 156 25.23 16.14 3.07
C THR A 156 24.12 17.03 2.52
N THR A 157 22.88 16.53 2.46
CA THR A 157 21.76 17.27 1.83
C THR A 157 20.63 17.64 2.78
N GLY A 158 20.56 17.04 3.98
CA GLY A 158 19.40 17.17 4.87
C GLY A 158 18.12 16.50 4.34
N LYS A 159 18.22 15.80 3.20
CA LYS A 159 17.14 15.06 2.55
C LYS A 159 17.38 13.56 2.67
N GLN A 160 16.39 12.74 2.34
CA GLN A 160 16.46 11.28 2.51
C GLN A 160 16.17 10.54 1.21
N LYS A 161 16.56 9.26 1.16
CA LYS A 161 16.22 8.37 0.04
C LYS A 161 14.81 7.80 0.20
N ASP A 162 14.14 7.58 -0.93
CA ASP A 162 12.79 7.00 -0.97
C ASP A 162 12.85 5.46 -1.08
N PHE A 163 12.91 4.77 0.06
CA PHE A 163 12.78 3.31 0.09
C PHE A 163 11.32 2.85 0.18
N LEU A 164 10.39 3.70 0.64
CA LEU A 164 8.99 3.32 0.82
C LEU A 164 8.30 3.10 -0.53
N THR A 165 8.37 4.09 -1.43
CA THR A 165 7.63 4.00 -2.69
C THR A 165 8.28 2.98 -3.62
N SER A 166 9.61 2.92 -3.63
CA SER A 166 10.40 1.90 -4.32
C SER A 166 10.04 0.48 -3.86
N TYR A 167 9.95 0.26 -2.54
CA TYR A 167 9.54 -1.03 -1.98
C TYR A 167 8.11 -1.39 -2.36
N LEU A 168 7.15 -0.47 -2.21
CA LEU A 168 5.75 -0.73 -2.55
C LEU A 168 5.57 -1.04 -4.04
N ARG A 169 6.19 -0.25 -4.94
CA ARG A 169 6.16 -0.53 -6.39
C ARG A 169 6.71 -1.91 -6.70
N TYR A 170 7.84 -2.27 -6.12
CA TYR A 170 8.46 -3.58 -6.33
C TYR A 170 7.54 -4.72 -5.84
N VAL A 171 7.07 -4.62 -4.61
CA VAL A 171 6.33 -5.73 -3.98
C VAL A 171 4.92 -5.90 -4.54
N LEU A 172 4.27 -4.81 -4.95
CA LEU A 172 2.98 -4.84 -5.63
C LEU A 172 3.12 -5.41 -7.05
N ALA A 173 4.19 -5.07 -7.77
CA ALA A 173 4.47 -5.64 -9.09
C ALA A 173 4.66 -7.17 -9.03
N VAL A 174 5.27 -7.70 -7.95
CA VAL A 174 5.41 -9.15 -7.74
C VAL A 174 4.06 -9.88 -7.76
N ILE A 175 3.00 -9.25 -7.26
CA ILE A 175 1.65 -9.84 -7.24
C ILE A 175 0.77 -9.43 -8.44
N GLY A 176 1.32 -8.69 -9.40
CA GLY A 176 0.64 -8.27 -10.64
C GLY A 176 0.06 -6.86 -10.62
N LEU A 177 0.23 -6.12 -9.51
CA LEU A 177 -0.28 -4.76 -9.35
C LEU A 177 0.78 -3.74 -9.77
N THR A 178 0.80 -3.41 -11.06
CA THR A 178 1.86 -2.59 -11.68
C THR A 178 1.47 -1.13 -11.91
N GLN A 179 0.18 -0.82 -11.96
CA GLN A 179 -0.35 0.53 -12.19
C GLN A 179 -0.38 1.35 -10.90
N VAL A 180 0.80 1.71 -10.40
CA VAL A 180 0.94 2.42 -9.11
C VAL A 180 1.15 3.91 -9.34
N GLN A 181 0.24 4.74 -8.83
CA GLN A 181 0.37 6.20 -8.75
C GLN A 181 0.64 6.60 -7.31
N VAL A 182 1.53 7.58 -7.10
CA VAL A 182 2.00 7.95 -5.77
C VAL A 182 1.85 9.44 -5.54
N LEU A 183 1.18 9.82 -4.45
CA LEU A 183 1.23 11.15 -3.85
C LEU A 183 2.20 11.12 -2.67
N ARG A 184 3.22 11.97 -2.69
CA ARG A 184 4.19 12.11 -1.59
C ARG A 184 4.04 13.47 -0.93
N LEU A 185 3.50 13.48 0.27
CA LEU A 185 3.44 14.66 1.12
C LEU A 185 4.75 14.77 1.90
N GLU A 186 5.62 15.70 1.51
CA GLU A 186 6.95 15.92 2.11
C GLU A 186 6.91 17.00 3.19
N HIS A 187 7.94 17.09 4.03
CA HIS A 187 8.09 18.15 5.05
C HIS A 187 6.96 18.25 6.09
N GLN A 188 6.23 17.17 6.35
CA GLN A 188 5.02 17.16 7.19
C GLN A 188 5.28 17.33 8.70
N ASN A 189 6.54 17.36 9.14
CA ASN A 189 6.93 17.66 10.52
C ASN A 189 7.43 19.11 10.68
N ALA A 190 7.55 19.88 9.60
CA ALA A 190 8.05 21.26 9.68
C ALA A 190 6.98 22.19 10.29
N PRO A 191 7.38 23.26 11.01
CA PRO A 191 6.44 24.31 11.44
C PRO A 191 5.69 24.96 10.26
N SER A 192 6.29 24.90 9.06
CA SER A 192 5.73 25.35 7.79
C SER A 192 4.88 24.29 7.08
N ALA A 193 4.59 23.14 7.70
CA ALA A 193 3.68 22.13 7.15
C ALA A 193 2.27 22.73 7.08
N GLY A 194 2.03 23.44 5.97
CA GLY A 194 0.84 24.24 5.75
C GLY A 194 -0.37 23.41 5.35
N ASP A 195 -1.25 24.06 4.61
CA ASP A 195 -2.35 23.42 3.94
C ASP A 195 -1.82 22.48 2.85
N ILE A 196 -2.34 21.25 2.81
CA ILE A 196 -2.00 20.22 1.82
C ILE A 196 -3.08 20.11 0.73
N THR A 197 -4.15 20.91 0.83
CA THR A 197 -5.35 20.81 -0.01
C THR A 197 -5.05 21.02 -1.48
N ASP A 198 -4.33 22.10 -1.83
CA ASP A 198 -4.03 22.41 -3.23
C ASP A 198 -3.12 21.36 -3.87
N GLU A 199 -2.15 20.83 -3.13
CA GLU A 199 -1.27 19.75 -3.57
C GLU A 199 -2.07 18.47 -3.86
N ILE A 200 -3.00 18.10 -2.98
CA ILE A 200 -3.86 16.92 -3.14
C ILE A 200 -4.80 17.11 -4.33
N ASN A 201 -5.46 18.25 -4.44
CA ASN A 201 -6.41 18.52 -5.53
C ASN A 201 -5.70 18.52 -6.88
N SER A 202 -4.56 19.20 -6.99
CA SER A 202 -3.75 19.20 -8.22
C SER A 202 -3.30 17.80 -8.62
N TRP A 203 -2.86 16.99 -7.66
CA TRP A 203 -2.51 15.58 -7.92
C TRP A 203 -3.72 14.75 -8.34
N ALA A 204 -4.86 14.92 -7.65
CA ALA A 204 -6.08 14.19 -7.95
C ALA A 204 -6.61 14.51 -9.35
N ASP A 205 -6.60 15.77 -9.76
CA ASP A 205 -7.00 16.20 -11.10
C ASP A 205 -6.12 15.57 -12.19
N GLN A 206 -4.83 15.36 -11.92
CA GLN A 206 -3.92 14.74 -12.87
C GLN A 206 -4.09 13.23 -12.95
N VAL A 207 -4.40 12.57 -11.82
CA VAL A 207 -4.34 11.12 -11.71
C VAL A 207 -5.69 10.45 -11.87
N LEU A 208 -6.74 10.98 -11.24
CA LEU A 208 -8.02 10.27 -11.12
C LEU A 208 -8.73 10.10 -12.47
N ASP A 209 -8.65 11.11 -13.34
CA ASP A 209 -9.24 11.05 -14.69
C ASP A 209 -8.54 10.05 -15.62
N GLN A 210 -7.33 9.58 -15.26
CA GLN A 210 -6.55 8.60 -16.01
C GLN A 210 -6.78 7.16 -15.53
N LEU A 211 -7.54 6.96 -14.45
CA LEU A 211 -7.79 5.63 -13.92
C LEU A 211 -8.85 4.92 -14.76
N GLU A 212 -8.53 3.71 -15.22
CA GLU A 212 -9.51 2.81 -15.85
C GLU A 212 -10.30 2.09 -14.74
N LEU A 213 -11.39 2.72 -14.28
CA LEU A 213 -12.28 2.24 -13.20
C LEU A 213 -13.64 1.75 -13.70
#